data_AF-A0A2V9LTP9-F1
#
_entry.id   AF-A0A2V9LTP9-F1
#
_cell.length_a   1.000
_cell.length_b   1.000
_cell.length_c   1.000
_cell.angle_alpha   90.00
_cell.angle_beta   90.00
_cell.angle_gamma   90.00
#
_symmetry.space_group_name_H-M   'P 1'
#
loop_
_entity.id
_entity.type
_entity.pdbx_description
1 polymer ?
#
loop_
_entity_poly.entity_id
_entity_poly.type
_entity_poly.pdbx_seq_one_letter_code
_entity_poly.pdbx_strand_id
1 'polypeptide(L)'
;MAVSPEQYASINLPHAQTVLGRIERSLVALSGGNPVPPSLAESLDCLDRLLRPYFDDPPEEEAVSVADSAAREARRLVERIVRVGLSGDRLGQCVRNFFECLGRALDGAELSLVCGERPDSPLRT
;
A
#
# COMPACT_ATOMS: atom_id res chain seq x y z
N MET A 1 30.21 5.35 9.93
CA MET A 1 28.94 5.69 9.25
C MET A 1 27.88 4.79 9.84
N ALA A 2 26.94 5.33 10.60
CA ALA A 2 25.85 4.53 11.17
C ALA A 2 24.87 4.21 10.04
N VAL A 3 24.64 2.93 9.80
CA VAL A 3 23.65 2.44 8.85
C VAL A 3 22.28 2.70 9.46
N SER A 4 21.42 3.47 8.80
CA SER A 4 20.06 3.72 9.27
C SER A 4 19.24 2.42 9.21
N PRO A 5 18.48 2.04 10.26
CA PRO A 5 17.70 0.80 10.31
C PRO A 5 16.66 0.66 9.18
N GLU A 6 16.30 1.80 8.58
CA GLU A 6 15.30 1.97 7.53
C GLU A 6 15.68 1.28 6.21
N GLN A 7 16.94 0.86 6.05
CA GLN A 7 17.44 0.17 4.85
C GLN A 7 17.20 -1.36 4.85
N TYR A 8 16.54 -1.91 5.88
CA TYR A 8 16.24 -3.35 6.02
C TYR A 8 14.75 -3.69 6.00
N ALA A 9 13.90 -2.89 5.34
CA ALA A 9 12.54 -3.34 5.04
C ALA A 9 12.62 -4.45 3.97
N SER A 10 12.82 -5.69 4.42
CA SER A 10 12.72 -6.88 3.57
C SER A 10 11.34 -6.90 2.92
N ILE A 11 11.29 -7.25 1.63
CA ILE A 11 10.03 -7.49 0.94
C ILE A 11 9.24 -8.57 1.70
N ASN A 12 7.95 -8.33 1.89
CA ASN A 12 7.00 -9.23 2.51
C ASN A 12 5.68 -9.20 1.73
N LEU A 13 5.63 -9.97 0.64
CA LEU A 13 4.47 -10.05 -0.25
C LEU A 13 3.21 -10.62 0.45
N PRO A 14 3.31 -11.65 1.32
CA PRO A 14 2.15 -12.14 2.06
C PRO A 14 1.54 -11.07 2.96
N HIS A 15 2.36 -10.26 3.63
CA HIS A 15 1.87 -9.15 4.44
C HIS A 15 1.33 -8.01 3.58
N ALA A 16 1.95 -7.70 2.44
CA ALA A 16 1.43 -6.73 1.48
C ALA A 16 -0.01 -7.08 1.06
N GLN A 17 -0.31 -8.35 0.82
CA GLN A 17 -1.67 -8.82 0.51
C GLN A 17 -2.65 -8.58 1.67
N THR A 18 -2.21 -8.81 2.90
CA THR A 18 -3.03 -8.50 4.09
C THR A 18 -3.32 -7.01 4.21
N VAL A 19 -2.32 -6.17 3.94
CA VAL A 19 -2.45 -4.70 3.97
C VAL A 19 -3.33 -4.20 2.83
N LEU A 20 -3.27 -4.79 1.64
CA LEU A 20 -4.17 -4.48 0.52
C LEU A 20 -5.65 -4.61 0.94
N GLY A 21 -6.01 -5.69 1.64
CA GLY A 21 -7.36 -5.85 2.18
C GLY A 21 -7.73 -4.79 3.23
N ARG A 22 -6.76 -4.20 3.94
CA ARG A 22 -7.01 -3.07 4.87
C ARG A 22 -7.23 -1.76 4.10
N ILE A 23 -6.53 -1.54 2.99
CA ILE A 23 -6.75 -0.42 2.07
C ILE A 23 -8.18 -0.48 1.53
N GLU A 24 -8.58 -1.63 0.97
CA GLU A 24 -9.93 -1.82 0.42
C GLU A 24 -11.02 -1.53 1.46
N ARG A 25 -10.93 -2.11 2.66
CA ARG A 25 -11.89 -1.84 3.75
C ARG A 25 -11.93 -0.36 4.15
N SER A 26 -10.78 0.32 4.13
CA SER A 26 -10.72 1.76 4.44
C SER A 26 -11.41 2.59 3.35
N LEU A 27 -11.25 2.23 2.08
CA LEU A 27 -11.91 2.90 0.95
C LEU A 27 -13.43 2.71 0.96
N VAL A 28 -13.91 1.50 1.28
CA VAL A 28 -15.36 1.24 1.46
C VAL A 28 -15.91 2.07 2.62
N ALA A 29 -15.19 2.14 3.75
CA ALA A 29 -15.61 2.95 4.89
C ALA A 29 -15.67 4.45 4.55
N LEU A 30 -14.66 4.98 3.85
CA LEU A 30 -14.63 6.37 3.37
C LEU A 30 -15.70 6.67 2.33
N SER A 31 -16.17 5.65 1.61
CA SER A 31 -17.29 5.75 0.66
C SER A 31 -18.67 5.66 1.35
N GLY A 32 -18.73 5.71 2.68
CA GLY A 32 -19.97 5.58 3.44
C GLY A 32 -20.58 4.18 3.39
N GLY A 33 -19.76 3.15 3.17
CA GLY A 33 -20.21 1.76 3.00
C GLY A 33 -20.64 1.41 1.56
N ASN A 34 -20.59 2.37 0.63
CA ASN A 34 -20.86 2.09 -0.77
C ASN A 34 -19.69 1.36 -1.45
N PRO A 35 -19.94 0.62 -2.54
CA PRO A 35 -18.88 0.08 -3.39
C PRO A 35 -17.92 1.18 -3.84
N VAL A 36 -16.63 0.85 -3.89
CA VAL A 36 -15.61 1.78 -4.40
C VAL A 36 -15.82 2.02 -5.91
N PRO A 37 -15.45 3.21 -6.42
CA PRO A 37 -15.46 3.48 -7.85
C PRO A 37 -14.78 2.38 -8.69
N PRO A 38 -15.27 2.07 -9.91
CA PRO A 38 -14.73 1.00 -10.75
C PRO A 38 -13.22 1.11 -10.99
N SER A 39 -12.69 2.32 -11.16
CA SER A 39 -11.26 2.54 -11.34
C SER A 39 -10.43 2.13 -10.10
N LEU A 40 -10.96 2.30 -8.89
CA LEU A 40 -10.30 1.79 -7.68
C LEU A 40 -10.39 0.27 -7.62
N ALA A 41 -11.58 -0.29 -7.87
CA ALA A 41 -11.80 -1.74 -7.90
C ALA A 41 -10.84 -2.45 -8.86
N GLU A 42 -10.66 -1.92 -10.08
CA GLU A 42 -9.72 -2.49 -11.07
C GLU A 42 -8.27 -2.55 -10.57
N SER A 43 -7.82 -1.51 -9.86
CA SER A 43 -6.44 -1.46 -9.34
C SER A 43 -6.27 -2.42 -8.17
N LEU A 44 -7.29 -2.50 -7.30
CA LEU A 44 -7.33 -3.45 -6.18
C LEU A 44 -7.30 -4.89 -6.69
N ASP A 45 -8.11 -5.21 -7.71
CA ASP A 45 -8.13 -6.53 -8.35
C ASP A 45 -6.83 -6.86 -9.07
N CYS A 46 -6.13 -5.87 -9.63
CA CYS A 46 -4.82 -6.05 -10.23
C CYS A 46 -3.77 -6.42 -9.15
N LEU A 47 -3.75 -5.66 -8.06
CA LEU A 47 -2.87 -5.91 -6.92
C LEU A 47 -3.16 -7.26 -6.25
N ASP A 48 -4.43 -7.61 -6.04
CA ASP A 48 -4.82 -8.91 -5.48
C ASP A 48 -4.33 -10.05 -6.36
N ARG A 49 -4.51 -9.97 -7.68
CA ARG A 49 -4.01 -10.99 -8.60
C ARG A 49 -2.49 -11.12 -8.61
N LEU A 50 -1.77 -10.00 -8.43
CA LEU A 50 -0.31 -10.01 -8.34
C LEU A 50 0.20 -10.65 -7.05
N LEU A 51 -0.47 -10.39 -5.93
CA LEU A 51 0.04 -10.76 -4.60
C LEU A 51 -0.53 -12.08 -4.07
N ARG A 52 -1.77 -12.43 -4.41
CA ARG A 52 -2.47 -13.65 -3.96
C ARG A 52 -1.68 -14.96 -4.16
N PRO A 53 -0.88 -15.14 -5.24
CA PRO A 53 -0.10 -16.38 -5.40
C PRO A 53 0.96 -16.59 -4.32
N TYR A 54 1.40 -15.54 -3.64
CA TYR A 54 2.54 -15.57 -2.71
C TYR A 54 2.06 -15.75 -1.27
N PHE A 55 1.83 -17.01 -0.87
CA PHE A 55 1.53 -17.38 0.52
C PHE A 55 2.76 -17.22 1.43
N ASP A 56 3.94 -17.51 0.88
CA ASP A 56 5.25 -17.22 1.44
C ASP A 56 6.03 -16.35 0.44
N ASP A 57 7.05 -15.65 0.92
CA ASP A 57 7.92 -14.88 0.02
C ASP A 57 8.69 -15.81 -0.93
N PRO A 58 8.70 -15.52 -2.24
CA PRO A 58 9.48 -16.28 -3.22
C PRO A 58 10.97 -15.95 -3.07
N PRO A 59 11.86 -16.58 -3.86
CA PRO A 59 13.26 -16.18 -3.93
C PRO A 59 13.42 -14.69 -4.21
N GLU A 60 14.49 -14.09 -3.69
CA GLU A 60 14.71 -12.64 -3.65
C GLU A 60 14.50 -11.94 -5.01
N GLU A 61 15.02 -12.51 -6.10
CA GLU A 61 14.88 -11.94 -7.45
C GLU A 61 13.41 -11.84 -7.88
N GLU A 62 12.62 -12.87 -7.61
CA GLU A 62 11.18 -12.87 -7.90
C GLU A 62 10.45 -11.92 -6.96
N ALA A 63 10.79 -11.90 -5.67
CA ALA A 63 10.19 -11.01 -4.68
C ALA A 63 10.37 -9.54 -5.09
N VAL A 64 11.57 -9.16 -5.54
CA VAL A 64 11.89 -7.82 -6.06
C VAL A 64 11.07 -7.50 -7.30
N SER A 65 10.99 -8.41 -8.27
CA SER A 65 10.24 -8.22 -9.51
C SER A 65 8.74 -8.02 -9.27
N VAL A 66 8.16 -8.80 -8.36
CA VAL A 66 6.75 -8.69 -7.96
C VAL A 66 6.52 -7.41 -7.19
N ALA A 67 7.40 -7.07 -6.24
CA ALA A 67 7.31 -5.83 -5.47
C ALA A 67 7.36 -4.59 -6.37
N ASP A 68 8.20 -4.57 -7.40
CA ASP A 68 8.26 -3.47 -8.37
C ASP A 68 6.98 -3.37 -9.21
N SER A 69 6.39 -4.51 -9.57
CA SER A 69 5.12 -4.54 -10.29
C SER A 69 3.96 -4.06 -9.42
N ALA A 70 3.88 -4.54 -8.17
CA ALA A 70 2.91 -4.11 -7.19
C ALA A 70 3.06 -2.62 -6.85
N ALA A 71 4.29 -2.12 -6.66
CA ALA A 71 4.55 -0.71 -6.36
C ALA A 71 4.13 0.21 -7.51
N ARG A 72 4.32 -0.20 -8.77
CA ARG A 72 3.83 0.57 -9.93
C ARG A 72 2.31 0.67 -9.96
N GLU A 73 1.62 -0.44 -9.72
CA GLU A 73 0.16 -0.45 -9.71
C GLU A 73 -0.41 0.28 -8.47
N ALA A 74 0.23 0.16 -7.31
CA ALA A 74 -0.17 0.88 -6.11
C ALA A 74 -0.03 2.40 -6.24
N ARG A 75 0.98 2.91 -6.96
CA ARG A 75 1.06 4.33 -7.31
C ARG A 75 -0.15 4.78 -8.13
N ARG A 76 -0.58 3.97 -9.11
CA ARG A 76 -1.79 4.26 -9.90
C ARG A 76 -3.05 4.22 -9.05
N LEU A 77 -3.15 3.27 -8.10
CA LEU A 77 -4.23 3.25 -7.13
C LEU A 77 -4.26 4.56 -6.32
N VAL A 78 -3.12 5.02 -5.80
CA VAL A 78 -3.02 6.30 -5.06
C VAL A 78 -3.47 7.48 -5.92
N GLU A 79 -3.00 7.59 -7.17
CA GLU A 79 -3.46 8.64 -8.09
C GLU A 79 -4.98 8.62 -8.28
N ARG A 80 -5.57 7.43 -8.43
CA ARG A 80 -7.03 7.26 -8.57
C ARG A 80 -7.75 7.65 -7.28
N ILE A 81 -7.24 7.27 -6.11
CA ILE A 81 -7.79 7.63 -4.78
C ILE A 81 -7.90 9.15 -4.67
N VAL A 82 -6.83 9.87 -5.00
CA VAL A 82 -6.78 11.33 -4.97
C VAL A 82 -7.79 11.93 -5.95
N ARG A 83 -7.85 11.41 -7.18
CA ARG A 83 -8.79 11.91 -8.20
C ARG A 83 -10.26 11.77 -7.79
N VAL A 84 -10.61 10.72 -7.05
CA VAL A 84 -11.98 10.53 -6.55
C VAL A 84 -12.24 11.22 -5.20
N GLY A 85 -11.24 11.91 -4.65
CA GLY A 85 -11.38 12.72 -3.43
C GLY A 85 -11.46 11.92 -2.13
N LEU A 86 -11.10 10.63 -2.15
CA LEU A 86 -11.05 9.82 -0.93
C LEU A 86 -9.72 10.05 -0.21
N SER A 87 -9.78 10.35 1.09
CA SER A 87 -8.59 10.52 1.92
C SER A 87 -8.91 10.27 3.39
N GLY A 88 -7.92 9.88 4.18
CA GLY A 88 -8.07 9.70 5.62
C GLY A 88 -6.84 9.11 6.28
N ASP A 89 -6.64 9.41 7.57
CA ASP A 89 -5.44 9.03 8.31
C ASP A 89 -5.14 7.52 8.24
N ARG A 90 -6.17 6.69 8.50
CA ARG A 90 -6.05 5.23 8.43
C ARG A 90 -5.74 4.72 7.02
N LEU A 91 -6.27 5.37 5.99
CA LEU A 91 -5.96 5.02 4.60
C LEU A 91 -4.50 5.34 4.30
N GLY A 92 -4.03 6.53 4.66
CA GLY A 92 -2.64 6.93 4.54
C GLY A 92 -1.69 5.95 5.25
N GLN A 93 -1.98 5.57 6.49
CA GLN A 93 -1.20 4.57 7.23
C GLN A 93 -1.18 3.21 6.51
N CYS A 94 -2.31 2.75 5.96
CA CYS A 94 -2.32 1.50 5.19
C CYS A 94 -1.48 1.60 3.91
N VAL A 95 -1.48 2.76 3.24
CA VAL A 95 -0.64 3.00 2.06
C VAL A 95 0.85 2.99 2.44
N ARG A 96 1.24 3.67 3.51
CA ARG A 96 2.63 3.62 4.03
C ARG A 96 3.07 2.18 4.27
N ASN A 97 2.31 1.44 5.07
CA ASN A 97 2.62 0.06 5.43
C ASN A 97 2.70 -0.85 4.19
N PHE A 98 1.84 -0.61 3.20
CA PHE A 98 1.86 -1.39 1.96
C PHE A 98 3.19 -1.21 1.23
N PHE A 99 3.66 0.02 1.04
CA PHE A 99 4.94 0.29 0.38
C PHE A 99 6.14 -0.16 1.22
N GLU A 100 6.07 -0.11 2.55
CA GLU A 100 7.08 -0.71 3.44
C GLU A 100 7.20 -2.22 3.21
N CYS A 101 6.08 -2.94 3.07
CA CYS A 101 6.08 -4.37 2.73
C CYS A 101 6.72 -4.66 1.37
N LEU A 102 6.77 -3.68 0.47
CA LEU A 102 7.41 -3.82 -0.84
C LEU A 102 8.87 -3.37 -0.85
N GLY A 103 9.47 -3.05 0.31
CA GLY A 103 10.82 -2.50 0.39
C GLY A 103 10.93 -1.07 -0.15
N ARG A 104 9.82 -0.33 -0.19
CA ARG A 104 9.69 1.03 -0.76
C ARG A 104 9.26 2.06 0.28
N ALA A 105 9.84 1.99 1.48
CA ALA A 105 9.45 2.81 2.64
C ALA A 105 9.43 4.33 2.36
N LEU A 106 10.40 4.85 1.60
CA LEU A 106 10.46 6.27 1.24
C LEU A 106 9.28 6.69 0.35
N ASP A 107 8.96 5.89 -0.68
CA ASP A 107 7.78 6.12 -1.53
C ASP A 107 6.49 6.07 -0.70
N GLY A 108 6.41 5.08 0.21
CA GLY A 108 5.29 4.91 1.12
C GLY A 108 5.07 6.13 2.00
N ALA A 109 6.14 6.68 2.56
CA ALA A 109 6.09 7.85 3.43
C ALA A 109 5.63 9.11 2.72
N GLU A 110 5.92 9.28 1.43
CA GLU A 110 5.45 10.41 0.63
C GLU A 110 3.98 10.22 0.23
N LEU A 111 3.63 9.06 -0.33
CA LEU A 111 2.30 8.78 -0.88
C LEU A 111 1.23 8.69 0.22
N SER A 112 1.60 8.25 1.42
CA SER A 112 0.68 8.18 2.55
C SER A 112 0.16 9.55 2.98
N LEU A 113 1.00 10.59 2.90
CA LEU A 113 0.60 11.97 3.19
C LEU A 113 -0.43 12.46 2.18
N VAL A 114 -0.23 12.12 0.90
CA VAL A 114 -1.18 12.42 -0.18
C VAL A 114 -2.53 11.71 0.06
N CYS A 115 -2.51 10.52 0.65
CA CYS A 115 -3.73 9.80 1.06
C CYS A 115 -4.33 10.28 2.39
N GLY A 116 -3.75 11.29 3.03
CA GLY A 116 -4.29 11.94 4.23
C GLY A 116 -3.75 11.40 5.56
N GLU A 117 -2.63 10.67 5.58
CA GLU A 117 -1.91 10.37 6.82
C GLU A 117 -1.59 11.67 7.57
N ARG A 118 -1.86 11.69 8.88
CA ARG A 118 -1.49 12.80 9.76
C ARG A 118 -0.18 12.47 10.48
N PRO A 119 0.92 13.20 10.22
CA PRO A 119 2.21 12.95 10.86
C PRO A 119 2.17 13.05 12.39
N ASP A 120 1.26 13.85 12.93
CA ASP A 120 1.11 14.06 14.38
C ASP A 120 0.07 13.11 14.99
N SER A 121 -0.39 12.09 14.24
CA SER A 121 -1.31 11.10 14.76
C SER A 121 -0.58 10.23 15.79
N PRO A 122 -1.16 9.99 16.99
CA PRO A 122 -0.54 9.19 18.05
C PRO A 122 -0.30 7.71 17.66
N LEU A 123 -0.66 7.30 16.45
CA LEU A 123 -0.46 5.96 15.89
C LEU A 123 0.91 5.78 15.20
N ARG A 124 1.78 6.79 15.16
CA ARG A 124 3.18 6.62 14.75
C ARG A 124 3.97 6.03 15.92
N THR A 125 4.05 4.70 15.99
CA THR A 125 4.95 3.96 16.89
C THR A 125 5.96 3.19 16.08
#